data_AF-A0A6G3WI96-F1
#
_entry.id   AF-A0A6G3WI96-F1
#
_cell.length_a   1.000
_cell.length_b   1.000
_cell.length_c   1.000
_cell.angle_alpha   90.00
_cell.angle_beta   90.00
_cell.angle_gamma   90.00
#
_symmetry.space_group_name_H-M   'P 1'
#
loop_
_entity.id
_entity.type
_entity.pdbx_description
1 polymer ?
#
loop_
_entity_poly.entity_id
_entity_poly.type
_entity_poly.pdbx_seq_one_letter_code
_entity_poly.pdbx_strand_id
1 'polypeptide(L)'
;ERAEKIKIGPGNDPTSEMGPLITAAHRDKVASYVTGAAAQGAEVVLDGTGHTVEGFEGGHWIGLSLLDKVSTDSDAYKDEIFGP
;
A
#
# COMPACT_ATOMS: atom_id res chain seq x y z
N GLU A 1 -14.80 -3.32 -1.60
CA GLU A 1 -15.13 -4.77 -1.63
C GLU A 1 -13.99 -5.70 -2.07
N ARG A 2 -13.50 -5.69 -3.32
CA ARG A 2 -12.44 -6.64 -3.74
C ARG A 2 -11.08 -6.32 -3.10
N ALA A 3 -10.69 -5.04 -3.07
CA ALA A 3 -9.40 -4.61 -2.53
C ALA A 3 -9.19 -5.06 -1.07
N GLU A 4 -10.21 -4.96 -0.22
CA GLU A 4 -10.16 -5.40 1.18
C GLU A 4 -10.00 -6.92 1.36
N LYS A 5 -10.30 -7.71 0.32
CA LYS A 5 -10.31 -9.19 0.38
C LYS A 5 -9.04 -9.82 -0.18
N ILE A 6 -8.14 -9.04 -0.77
CA ILE A 6 -6.90 -9.57 -1.34
C ILE A 6 -6.05 -10.18 -0.23
N LYS A 7 -5.65 -11.43 -0.43
CA LYS A 7 -4.80 -12.15 0.51
C LYS A 7 -3.35 -11.77 0.32
N ILE A 8 -2.79 -11.09 1.31
CA ILE A 8 -1.39 -10.69 1.34
C ILE A 8 -0.63 -11.69 2.20
N GLY A 9 0.48 -12.20 1.68
CA GLY A 9 1.21 -13.26 2.36
C GLY A 9 2.51 -13.65 1.68
N PRO A 10 3.20 -14.67 2.21
CA PRO A 10 4.50 -15.09 1.69
C PRO A 10 4.37 -15.69 0.29
N GLY A 11 5.34 -15.42 -0.57
CA GLY A 11 5.28 -15.82 -1.99
C GLY A 11 5.33 -17.34 -2.25
N ASN A 12 5.55 -18.15 -1.22
CA ASN A 12 5.48 -19.62 -1.29
C ASN A 12 4.13 -20.17 -0.82
N ASP A 13 3.21 -19.34 -0.33
CA ASP A 13 1.84 -19.73 -0.01
C ASP A 13 0.97 -19.58 -1.28
N PRO A 14 0.40 -20.68 -1.81
CA PRO A 14 -0.41 -20.64 -3.03
C PRO A 14 -1.75 -19.89 -2.87
N THR A 15 -2.14 -19.55 -1.64
CA THR A 15 -3.33 -18.74 -1.36
C THR A 15 -3.04 -17.24 -1.33
N SER A 16 -1.77 -16.84 -1.36
CA SER A 16 -1.36 -15.43 -1.43
C SER A 16 -1.58 -14.88 -2.83
N GLU A 17 -2.25 -13.73 -2.90
CA GLU A 17 -2.49 -12.98 -4.12
C GLU A 17 -1.48 -11.84 -4.30
N MET A 18 -0.85 -11.40 -3.20
CA MET A 18 0.15 -10.33 -3.20
C MET A 18 1.25 -10.58 -2.17
N GLY A 19 2.49 -10.27 -2.52
CA GLY A 19 3.67 -10.39 -1.67
C GLY A 19 4.11 -9.06 -1.04
N PRO A 20 5.25 -9.05 -0.31
CA PRO A 20 5.81 -7.84 0.26
C PRO A 20 6.50 -6.98 -0.80
N LEU A 21 6.84 -5.75 -0.45
CA LEU A 21 7.74 -4.92 -1.25
C LEU A 21 9.20 -5.36 -1.13
N ILE A 22 10.04 -4.90 -2.06
CA ILE A 22 11.41 -5.38 -2.21
C ILE A 22 12.35 -4.91 -1.09
N THR A 23 12.13 -3.71 -0.55
CA THR A 23 12.95 -3.13 0.53
C THR A 23 12.10 -2.33 1.50
N ALA A 24 12.59 -2.17 2.73
CA ALA A 24 11.96 -1.31 3.74
C ALA A 24 11.87 0.15 3.26
N ALA A 25 12.93 0.67 2.62
CA ALA A 25 12.93 2.03 2.08
C ALA A 25 11.85 2.24 1.01
N HIS A 26 11.63 1.24 0.15
CA HIS A 26 10.56 1.31 -0.85
C HIS A 26 9.17 1.24 -0.21
N ARG A 27 8.99 0.38 0.80
CA ARG A 27 7.75 0.34 1.60
C ARG A 27 7.44 1.68 2.25
N ASP A 28 8.42 2.28 2.90
CA ASP A 28 8.25 3.56 3.59
C ASP A 28 7.98 4.70 2.60
N LYS A 29 8.60 4.67 1.42
CA LYS A 29 8.29 5.59 0.32
C LYS A 29 6.82 5.46 -0.09
N VAL A 30 6.34 4.25 -0.38
CA VAL A 30 4.93 4.02 -0.77
C VAL A 30 3.98 4.50 0.34
N ALA A 31 4.24 4.14 1.60
CA ALA A 31 3.42 4.55 2.73
C ALA A 31 3.36 6.09 2.90
N SER A 32 4.43 6.81 2.56
CA SER A 32 4.45 8.28 2.63
C SER A 32 3.44 8.95 1.69
N TYR A 33 3.20 8.38 0.50
CA TYR A 33 2.18 8.90 -0.42
C TYR A 33 0.78 8.73 0.16
N VAL A 34 0.48 7.57 0.75
CA VAL A 34 -0.83 7.26 1.33
C VAL A 34 -1.12 8.15 2.54
N THR A 35 -0.16 8.27 3.45
CA THR A 35 -0.29 9.12 4.65
C THR A 35 -0.39 10.62 4.30
N GLY A 36 0.29 11.06 3.24
CA GLY A 36 0.22 12.44 2.74
C GLY A 36 -1.02 12.76 1.90
N ALA A 37 -1.70 11.75 1.35
CA ALA A 37 -2.77 11.92 0.37
C ALA A 37 -3.93 12.79 0.87
N ALA A 38 -4.37 12.57 2.12
CA ALA A 38 -5.47 13.32 2.72
C ALA A 38 -5.15 14.82 2.85
N ALA A 39 -3.90 15.16 3.20
CA ALA A 39 -3.45 16.55 3.27
C ALA A 39 -3.43 17.25 1.90
N GLN A 40 -3.36 16.47 0.82
CA GLN A 40 -3.39 16.94 -0.57
C GLN A 40 -4.79 16.88 -1.19
N GLY A 41 -5.82 16.64 -0.37
CA GLY A 41 -7.23 16.67 -0.78
C GLY A 41 -7.78 15.36 -1.32
N ALA A 42 -7.02 14.26 -1.27
CA ALA A 42 -7.55 12.95 -1.62
C ALA A 42 -8.38 12.36 -0.47
N GLU A 43 -9.31 11.47 -0.83
CA GLU A 43 -10.02 10.60 0.11
C GLU A 43 -9.26 9.27 0.23
N VAL A 44 -8.84 8.91 1.43
CA VAL A 44 -8.21 7.60 1.69
C VAL A 44 -9.32 6.59 1.97
N VAL A 45 -9.75 5.87 0.93
CA VAL A 45 -10.84 4.88 0.99
C VAL A 45 -10.38 3.59 1.67
N LEU A 46 -9.13 3.20 1.44
CA LEU A 46 -8.48 2.07 2.08
C LEU A 46 -7.04 2.46 2.41
N ASP A 47 -6.64 2.26 3.67
CA ASP A 47 -5.28 2.49 4.15
C ASP A 47 -4.59 1.15 4.41
N GLY A 48 -3.61 0.81 3.56
CA GLY A 48 -2.82 -0.40 3.69
C GLY A 48 -1.54 -0.24 4.50
N THR A 49 -1.18 0.97 4.93
CA THR A 49 0.17 1.27 5.46
C THR A 49 0.55 0.51 6.72
N GLY A 50 -0.44 0.09 7.52
CA GLY A 50 -0.25 -0.70 8.74
C GLY A 50 -0.29 -2.22 8.57
N HIS A 51 -0.41 -2.74 7.34
CA HIS A 51 -0.58 -4.17 7.13
C HIS A 51 0.66 -4.97 7.53
N THR A 52 0.44 -6.05 8.28
CA THR A 52 1.47 -7.00 8.69
C THR A 52 0.96 -8.43 8.50
N VAL A 53 1.90 -9.36 8.31
CA VAL A 53 1.60 -10.79 8.16
C VAL A 53 2.17 -11.52 9.37
N GLU A 54 1.31 -12.22 10.10
CA GLU A 54 1.67 -12.98 11.31
C GLU A 54 2.76 -14.03 11.01
N GLY A 55 3.79 -14.09 11.84
CA GLY A 55 4.94 -14.97 11.67
C GLY A 55 5.95 -14.49 10.61
N PHE A 56 5.69 -13.36 9.96
CA PHE A 56 6.57 -12.72 8.98
C PHE A 56 6.81 -11.24 9.29
N GLU A 57 6.77 -10.82 10.55
CA GLU A 57 6.82 -9.41 10.97
C GLU A 57 8.07 -8.66 10.48
N GLY A 58 9.15 -9.39 10.16
CA GLY A 58 10.38 -8.82 9.57
C GLY A 58 10.30 -8.46 8.08
N GLY A 59 9.20 -8.79 7.40
CA GLY A 59 9.00 -8.50 5.97
C GLY A 59 8.65 -7.04 5.69
N HIS A 60 8.73 -6.65 4.42
CA HIS A 60 8.40 -5.30 3.96
C HIS A 60 6.94 -5.22 3.51
N TRP A 61 6.06 -5.57 4.44
CA TRP A 61 4.62 -5.65 4.18
C TRP A 61 3.99 -4.27 4.07
N ILE A 62 3.08 -4.16 3.12
CA ILE A 62 2.14 -3.05 3.00
C ILE A 62 0.87 -3.62 2.36
N GLY A 63 -0.27 -3.13 2.83
CA GLY A 63 -1.58 -3.46 2.31
C GLY A 63 -1.88 -2.70 1.03
N LEU A 64 -2.96 -3.08 0.36
CA LEU A 64 -3.50 -2.25 -0.71
C LEU A 64 -3.99 -0.93 -0.15
N SER A 65 -3.68 0.16 -0.85
CA SER A 65 -4.20 1.47 -0.52
C SER A 65 -5.04 2.00 -1.68
N LEU A 66 -6.24 2.50 -1.37
CA LEU A 66 -7.13 3.07 -2.36
C LEU A 66 -7.35 4.54 -2.04
N LEU A 67 -6.86 5.40 -2.94
CA LEU A 67 -7.07 6.84 -2.89
C LEU A 67 -8.14 7.20 -3.92
N ASP A 68 -9.20 7.89 -3.49
CA ASP A 68 -10.23 8.45 -4.35
C ASP A 68 -10.17 9.98 -4.33
N LYS A 69 -10.81 10.63 -5.31
CA LYS A 69 -10.85 12.10 -5.46
C LYS A 69 -9.46 12.75 -5.45
N VAL A 70 -8.48 12.04 -6.01
CA VAL A 70 -7.10 12.49 -6.08
C VAL A 70 -6.99 13.73 -6.98
N SER A 71 -6.48 14.83 -6.44
CA SER A 71 -6.16 16.02 -7.23
C SER A 71 -5.04 15.73 -8.22
N THR A 72 -5.13 16.27 -9.44
CA THR A 72 -4.05 16.21 -10.43
C THR A 72 -2.79 16.93 -9.99
N ASP A 73 -2.90 17.77 -8.95
CA ASP A 73 -1.77 18.46 -8.35
C ASP A 73 -1.05 17.67 -7.25
N SER A 74 -1.63 16.57 -6.78
CA SER A 74 -1.05 15.76 -5.73
C SER A 74 0.15 14.94 -6.18
N ASP A 75 1.03 14.63 -5.24
CA ASP A 75 2.22 13.81 -5.47
C ASP A 75 1.81 12.40 -5.93
N ALA A 76 0.73 11.84 -5.36
CA ALA A 76 0.20 10.53 -5.74
C ALA A 76 -0.30 10.47 -7.20
N TYR A 77 -0.61 11.61 -7.82
CA TYR A 77 -0.96 11.70 -9.24
C TYR A 77 0.24 11.94 -10.15
N LYS A 78 1.21 12.73 -9.67
CA LYS A 78 2.38 13.18 -10.46
C LYS A 78 3.51 12.16 -10.48
N ASP A 79 3.72 11.46 -9.38
CA ASP A 79 4.84 10.56 -9.19
C ASP A 79 4.49 9.10 -9.45
N GLU A 80 5.50 8.34 -9.86
CA GLU A 80 5.40 6.89 -9.93
C GLU A 80 5.67 6.26 -8.56
N ILE A 81 4.61 5.74 -7.94
CA ILE A 81 4.64 5.17 -6.58
C ILE A 81 5.28 3.77 -6.55
N PHE A 82 5.07 2.95 -7.60
CA PHE A 82 5.50 1.54 -7.65
C PHE A 82 5.08 0.71 -6.41
N GLY A 83 3.86 0.95 -5.92
CA GLY A 83 3.33 0.28 -4.73
C GLY A 83 1.84 -0.06 -4.85
N PRO A 84 1.35 -0.96 -3.98
CA PRO A 84 -0.04 -1.37 -3.93
C PRO A 84 -0.95 -0.40 -3.17
#